data_AF-A0A7G4RD59-F1
#
_entry.id   AF-A0A7G4RD59-F1
#
_cell.length_a   1.000
_cell.length_b   1.000
_cell.length_c   1.000
_cell.angle_alpha   90.00
_cell.angle_beta   90.00
_cell.angle_gamma   90.00
#
_symmetry.space_group_name_H-M   'P 1'
#
loop_
_entity.id
_entity.type
_entity.pdbx_description
1 polymer ?
#
loop_
_entity_poly.entity_id
_entity_poly.type
_entity_poly.pdbx_seq_one_letter_code
_entity_poly.pdbx_strand_id
1 'polypeptide(L)'
;MYCKYPQFFQNEKENSSSGIKFSNVIKTSPDISNLYRGEENLPSVIFGIPTLLMGIFGRVYPEVITIEEIKQHKLTNLSNDFHMVSMSENPLVALDWGQGCFITIDPTLFRTFAVDLHATYRHNSLNLPGRMERETEHVALAVPYCSIKKITINKKEVNNPFYVAISSDNQEAIKEFHGLYCQFVSLLRNKYTQKIDHHDEQLALREYVAAYLEFYAKHSGIDNPFNNTLQKLVELHPEFMGYFFQSNPQEPQADLMKDRAVIASDDLFKKHYYTQSLDELISHRAKEAVTYYDDDWAKPIYD
;
A
#
# COMPACT_ATOMS: atom_id res chain seq x y z
N MET A 1 -1.17 -33.51 -7.40
CA MET A 1 -0.38 -32.52 -8.16
C MET A 1 0.48 -31.78 -7.15
N TYR A 2 1.79 -32.02 -7.13
CA TYR A 2 2.71 -31.35 -6.21
C TYR A 2 3.15 -30.02 -6.84
N CYS A 3 2.90 -28.91 -6.15
CA CYS A 3 3.42 -27.61 -6.55
C CYS A 3 4.96 -27.68 -6.48
N LYS A 4 5.66 -27.35 -7.58
CA LYS A 4 7.13 -27.45 -7.70
C LYS A 4 7.89 -26.56 -6.71
N TYR A 5 7.22 -25.62 -6.05
CA TYR A 5 7.83 -24.61 -5.21
C TYR A 5 6.98 -24.39 -3.93
N PRO A 6 7.03 -25.32 -2.97
CA PRO A 6 6.22 -25.25 -1.75
C PRO A 6 6.53 -24.03 -0.86
N GLN A 7 7.64 -23.33 -1.10
CA GLN A 7 8.03 -22.11 -0.40
C GLN A 7 7.21 -20.86 -0.79
N PHE A 8 6.40 -20.91 -1.86
CA PHE A 8 5.51 -19.80 -2.22
C PHE A 8 4.31 -19.65 -1.27
N PHE A 9 4.00 -20.66 -0.46
CA PHE A 9 2.88 -20.66 0.47
C PHE A 9 3.42 -20.90 1.89
N GLN A 10 2.92 -20.12 2.86
CA GLN A 10 3.45 -20.13 4.23
C GLN A 10 3.40 -21.52 4.87
N ASN A 11 4.46 -21.87 5.59
CA ASN A 11 4.50 -23.00 6.51
C ASN A 11 3.57 -22.72 7.71
N GLU A 12 2.63 -23.62 7.99
CA GLU A 12 1.63 -23.51 9.06
C GLU A 12 2.21 -23.53 10.49
N LYS A 13 3.53 -23.71 10.66
CA LYS A 13 4.18 -24.02 11.95
C LYS A 13 5.01 -22.91 12.58
N GLU A 14 5.05 -21.70 12.02
CA GLU A 14 5.81 -20.60 12.62
C GLU A 14 4.97 -19.78 13.61
N ASN A 15 5.44 -19.73 14.85
CA ASN A 15 4.84 -19.02 15.97
C ASN A 15 4.85 -17.50 15.70
N SER A 16 3.66 -16.90 15.78
CA SER A 16 3.40 -15.48 15.51
C SER A 16 4.27 -14.55 16.37
N SER A 17 5.28 -13.92 15.76
CA SER A 17 5.85 -12.71 16.35
C SER A 17 4.99 -11.51 15.97
N SER A 18 4.58 -10.71 16.96
CA SER A 18 3.64 -9.59 16.83
C SER A 18 4.20 -8.36 16.10
N GLY A 19 5.28 -8.51 15.33
CA GLY A 19 5.92 -7.43 14.61
C GLY A 19 6.66 -7.93 13.37
N ILE A 20 6.46 -7.23 12.25
CA ILE A 20 7.23 -7.45 11.02
C ILE A 20 8.69 -7.14 11.32
N LYS A 21 9.57 -8.10 11.06
CA LYS A 21 11.02 -7.91 11.19
C LYS A 21 11.63 -7.64 9.82
N PHE A 22 12.66 -6.82 9.80
CA PHE A 22 13.45 -6.56 8.61
C PHE A 22 14.88 -6.94 8.91
N SER A 23 15.46 -7.80 8.08
CA SER A 23 16.79 -8.37 8.31
C SER A 23 17.65 -8.22 7.05
N ASN A 24 18.84 -7.63 7.19
CA ASN A 24 19.78 -7.39 6.09
C ASN A 24 19.16 -6.60 4.91
N VAL A 25 18.27 -5.65 5.21
CA VAL A 25 17.69 -4.74 4.21
C VAL A 25 17.92 -3.29 4.63
N ILE A 26 18.04 -2.41 3.63
CA ILE A 26 18.24 -0.98 3.83
C ILE A 26 16.91 -0.26 3.75
N LYS A 27 16.62 0.55 4.77
CA LYS A 27 15.39 1.36 4.85
C LYS A 27 15.49 2.58 3.96
N THR A 28 14.34 3.06 3.49
CA THR A 28 14.23 4.33 2.77
C THR A 28 14.85 5.47 3.59
N SER A 29 15.84 6.17 3.04
CA SER A 29 16.57 7.25 3.71
C SER A 29 15.62 8.38 4.16
N PRO A 30 15.80 9.01 5.34
CA PRO A 30 15.04 10.20 5.75
C PRO A 30 15.10 11.37 4.77
N ASP A 31 16.15 11.44 3.93
CA ASP A 31 16.31 12.50 2.92
C ASP A 31 15.27 12.41 1.79
N ILE A 32 14.64 11.26 1.62
CA ILE A 32 13.59 11.04 0.63
C ILE A 32 12.28 11.62 1.18
N SER A 33 11.89 12.77 0.66
CA SER A 33 10.65 13.46 1.06
C SER A 33 9.43 13.02 0.25
N ASN A 34 9.63 12.47 -0.95
CA ASN A 34 8.55 12.01 -1.81
C ASN A 34 8.93 10.70 -2.49
N LEU A 35 7.96 9.80 -2.60
CA LEU A 35 7.97 8.65 -3.47
C LEU A 35 6.78 8.76 -4.44
N TYR A 36 6.88 8.11 -5.58
CA TYR A 36 5.89 8.18 -6.65
C TYR A 36 5.45 6.79 -7.06
N ARG A 37 4.16 6.64 -7.34
CA ARG A 37 3.62 5.37 -7.83
C ARG A 37 2.68 5.60 -8.99
N GLY A 38 2.97 4.95 -10.11
CA GLY A 38 2.11 4.91 -11.29
C GLY A 38 1.01 3.86 -11.16
N GLU A 39 -0.18 4.17 -11.64
CA GLU A 39 -1.29 3.22 -11.74
C GLU A 39 -2.17 3.59 -12.93
N GLU A 40 -2.34 2.68 -13.89
CA GLU A 40 -3.08 2.94 -15.14
C GLU A 40 -4.56 3.27 -14.84
N ASN A 41 -5.16 2.54 -13.90
CA ASN A 41 -6.56 2.73 -13.49
C ASN A 41 -6.70 3.54 -12.21
N LEU A 42 -5.79 4.49 -11.97
CA LEU A 42 -5.69 5.22 -10.69
C LEU A 42 -7.03 5.77 -10.15
N PRO A 43 -7.94 6.37 -10.96
CA PRO A 43 -9.22 6.85 -10.45
C PRO A 43 -10.09 5.75 -9.82
N SER A 44 -10.12 4.57 -10.43
CA SER A 44 -10.89 3.43 -9.92
C SER A 44 -10.28 2.84 -8.64
N VAL A 45 -8.99 3.08 -8.41
CA VAL A 45 -8.25 2.57 -7.25
C VAL A 45 -8.36 3.53 -6.06
N ILE A 46 -8.10 4.83 -6.27
CA ILE A 46 -7.73 5.75 -5.19
C ILE A 46 -8.90 6.50 -4.56
N PHE A 47 -10.07 6.55 -5.21
CA PHE A 47 -11.20 7.36 -4.71
C PHE A 47 -12.29 6.55 -4.01
N GLY A 48 -12.15 5.22 -3.90
CA GLY A 48 -13.09 4.38 -3.15
C GLY A 48 -12.94 4.54 -1.64
N ILE A 49 -14.06 4.55 -0.90
CA ILE A 49 -14.05 4.60 0.59
C ILE A 49 -13.13 3.54 1.21
N PRO A 50 -13.12 2.27 0.75
CA PRO A 50 -12.19 1.28 1.29
C PRO A 50 -10.72 1.71 1.17
N THR A 51 -10.33 2.26 0.03
CA THR A 51 -8.95 2.74 -0.20
C THR A 51 -8.64 3.97 0.67
N LEU A 52 -9.60 4.85 0.95
CA LEU A 52 -9.38 5.98 1.88
C LEU A 52 -8.99 5.52 3.30
N LEU A 53 -9.46 4.34 3.70
CA LEU A 53 -9.28 3.80 5.04
C LEU A 53 -8.11 2.81 5.14
N MET A 54 -7.82 2.07 4.06
CA MET A 54 -6.78 1.02 4.04
C MET A 54 -5.57 1.39 3.20
N GLY A 55 -5.67 2.38 2.30
CA GLY A 55 -4.59 2.71 1.38
C GLY A 55 -4.34 1.63 0.32
N ILE A 56 -3.11 1.56 -0.17
CA ILE A 56 -2.69 0.62 -1.22
C ILE A 56 -1.86 -0.48 -0.58
N PHE A 57 -2.09 -1.74 -0.94
CA PHE A 57 -1.46 -2.86 -0.27
C PHE A 57 -1.33 -4.09 -1.18
N GLY A 58 -0.40 -4.98 -0.83
CA GLY A 58 -0.18 -6.25 -1.55
C GLY A 58 -0.91 -7.45 -0.92
N ARG A 59 -0.52 -8.67 -1.30
CA ARG A 59 -1.17 -9.91 -0.80
C ARG A 59 -0.31 -10.69 0.20
N VAL A 60 1.01 -10.60 0.09
CA VAL A 60 1.94 -11.40 0.88
C VAL A 60 2.50 -10.57 2.03
N TYR A 61 2.30 -11.06 3.26
CA TYR A 61 2.79 -10.43 4.48
C TYR A 61 3.66 -11.43 5.28
N PRO A 62 4.96 -11.53 4.96
CA PRO A 62 5.93 -12.36 5.68
C PRO A 62 6.15 -11.82 7.11
N GLU A 63 6.56 -12.69 8.03
CA GLU A 63 7.00 -12.23 9.38
C GLU A 63 8.33 -11.51 9.33
N VAL A 64 9.21 -11.96 8.44
CA VAL A 64 10.55 -11.45 8.27
C VAL A 64 10.73 -11.08 6.81
N ILE A 65 11.10 -9.83 6.57
CA ILE A 65 11.50 -9.34 5.27
C ILE A 65 13.01 -9.40 5.19
N THR A 66 13.50 -10.26 4.30
CA THR A 66 14.90 -10.42 3.97
C THR A 66 15.14 -10.04 2.52
N ILE A 67 16.39 -10.17 2.05
CA ILE A 67 16.72 -10.02 0.65
C ILE A 67 15.93 -10.96 -0.27
N GLU A 68 15.51 -12.13 0.21
CA GLU A 68 14.74 -13.07 -0.63
C GLU A 68 13.34 -12.55 -0.94
N GLU A 69 12.63 -11.96 0.03
CA GLU A 69 11.34 -11.30 -0.21
C GLU A 69 11.49 -10.11 -1.18
N ILE A 70 12.59 -9.36 -1.07
CA ILE A 70 12.88 -8.23 -1.98
C ILE A 70 13.16 -8.73 -3.40
N LYS A 71 13.96 -9.81 -3.56
CA LYS A 71 14.20 -10.46 -4.86
C LYS A 71 12.91 -11.03 -5.44
N GLN A 72 12.06 -11.65 -4.62
CA GLN A 72 10.77 -12.16 -5.06
C GLN A 72 9.86 -11.05 -5.59
N HIS A 73 9.76 -9.93 -4.88
CA HIS A 73 9.03 -8.77 -5.37
C HIS A 73 9.58 -8.30 -6.72
N LYS A 74 10.91 -8.18 -6.83
CA LYS A 74 11.57 -7.58 -7.98
C LYS A 74 11.58 -8.46 -9.24
N LEU A 75 11.70 -9.77 -9.06
CA LEU A 75 12.07 -10.70 -10.13
C LEU A 75 10.98 -11.72 -10.48
N THR A 76 9.77 -11.57 -9.95
CA THR A 76 8.63 -12.41 -10.34
C THR A 76 7.74 -11.68 -11.34
N ASN A 77 7.21 -12.38 -12.33
CA ASN A 77 6.14 -11.87 -13.22
C ASN A 77 4.78 -11.71 -12.48
N LEU A 78 4.78 -11.91 -11.16
CA LEU A 78 3.71 -11.63 -10.22
C LEU A 78 3.89 -10.26 -9.56
N SER A 79 4.89 -9.46 -9.98
CA SER A 79 5.27 -8.14 -9.44
C SER A 79 4.20 -7.04 -9.48
N ASN A 80 2.96 -7.31 -9.89
CA ASN A 80 1.80 -6.38 -9.77
C ASN A 80 1.36 -6.24 -8.29
N ASP A 81 2.29 -5.83 -7.43
CA ASP A 81 2.15 -5.67 -5.99
C ASP A 81 1.65 -6.89 -5.23
N PHE A 82 1.78 -8.08 -5.82
CA PHE A 82 1.42 -9.31 -5.14
C PHE A 82 2.20 -9.46 -3.82
N HIS A 83 3.46 -9.04 -3.81
CA HIS A 83 4.36 -9.15 -2.65
C HIS A 83 4.44 -7.87 -1.80
N MET A 84 4.66 -6.72 -2.42
CA MET A 84 4.86 -5.43 -1.78
C MET A 84 4.43 -4.33 -2.73
N VAL A 85 4.12 -3.15 -2.21
CA VAL A 85 3.74 -1.99 -3.00
C VAL A 85 5.00 -1.30 -3.53
N SER A 86 5.15 -1.29 -4.84
CA SER A 86 6.24 -0.60 -5.53
C SER A 86 6.01 0.90 -5.64
N MET A 87 7.09 1.66 -5.45
CA MET A 87 7.17 3.11 -5.60
C MET A 87 8.56 3.49 -6.16
N SER A 88 8.70 4.67 -6.73
CA SER A 88 9.94 5.19 -7.31
C SER A 88 10.30 6.55 -6.70
N GLU A 89 11.58 6.86 -6.57
CA GLU A 89 12.03 8.24 -6.32
C GLU A 89 11.82 9.15 -7.55
N ASN A 90 11.71 8.57 -8.75
CA ASN A 90 11.63 9.29 -10.00
C ASN A 90 10.17 9.41 -10.50
N PRO A 91 9.59 10.62 -10.54
CA PRO A 91 8.21 10.81 -10.99
C PRO A 91 8.01 10.45 -12.48
N LEU A 92 9.06 10.48 -13.31
CA LEU A 92 8.96 10.07 -14.71
C LEU A 92 8.80 8.55 -14.86
N VAL A 93 9.38 7.77 -13.95
CA VAL A 93 9.19 6.32 -13.89
C VAL A 93 7.74 6.02 -13.50
N ALA A 94 7.23 6.69 -12.46
CA ALA A 94 5.83 6.55 -12.06
C ALA A 94 4.84 7.00 -13.16
N LEU A 95 5.17 8.07 -13.90
CA LEU A 95 4.36 8.53 -15.03
C LEU A 95 4.28 7.48 -16.14
N ASP A 96 5.40 6.81 -16.45
CA ASP A 96 5.48 5.74 -17.43
C ASP A 96 4.69 4.50 -16.97
N TRP A 97 4.92 4.05 -15.74
CA TRP A 97 4.19 2.92 -15.13
C TRP A 97 2.67 3.10 -15.14
N GLY A 98 2.20 4.32 -14.86
CA GLY A 98 0.78 4.62 -14.77
C GLY A 98 0.17 5.24 -16.03
N GLN A 99 0.87 5.21 -17.17
CA GLN A 99 0.41 5.78 -18.45
C GLN A 99 -0.16 7.21 -18.33
N GLY A 100 0.51 8.07 -17.56
CA GLY A 100 0.05 9.45 -17.34
C GLY A 100 -0.70 9.69 -16.02
N CYS A 101 -0.93 8.65 -15.21
CA CYS A 101 -1.55 8.72 -13.90
C CYS A 101 -0.59 8.25 -12.79
N PHE A 102 -0.39 9.05 -11.74
CA PHE A 102 0.45 8.64 -10.62
C PHE A 102 0.08 9.37 -9.32
N ILE A 103 0.47 8.82 -8.18
CA ILE A 103 0.37 9.46 -6.87
C ILE A 103 1.74 9.90 -6.36
N THR A 104 1.76 11.00 -5.61
CA THR A 104 2.92 11.45 -4.83
C THR A 104 2.68 11.09 -3.37
N ILE A 105 3.64 10.42 -2.75
CA ILE A 105 3.54 9.81 -1.43
C ILE A 105 4.61 10.41 -0.51
N ASP A 106 4.22 10.85 0.68
CA ASP A 106 5.14 11.20 1.77
C ASP A 106 5.44 9.94 2.61
N PRO A 107 6.68 9.41 2.59
CA PRO A 107 7.01 8.19 3.31
C PRO A 107 7.13 8.36 4.83
N THR A 108 7.07 9.58 5.37
CA THR A 108 7.42 9.88 6.77
C THR A 108 6.75 8.96 7.80
N LEU A 109 5.45 8.69 7.64
CA LEU A 109 4.69 7.87 8.58
C LEU A 109 4.99 6.37 8.52
N PHE A 110 5.40 5.84 7.37
CA PHE A 110 5.63 4.40 7.19
C PHE A 110 7.07 4.07 6.78
N ARG A 111 7.99 5.02 6.88
CA ARG A 111 9.40 4.90 6.43
C ARG A 111 10.10 3.70 7.03
N THR A 112 9.82 3.37 8.29
CA THR A 112 10.37 2.19 8.98
C THR A 112 9.92 0.87 8.36
N PHE A 113 8.85 0.86 7.56
CA PHE A 113 8.31 -0.28 6.83
C PHE A 113 8.59 -0.23 5.33
N ALA A 114 9.27 0.82 4.85
CA ALA A 114 9.71 0.96 3.47
C ALA A 114 11.19 0.56 3.32
N VAL A 115 11.52 -0.09 2.20
CA VAL A 115 12.85 -0.59 1.88
C VAL A 115 13.33 0.08 0.59
N ASP A 116 14.56 0.59 0.62
CA ASP A 116 15.29 1.00 -0.57
C ASP A 116 15.81 -0.26 -1.24
N LEU A 117 15.25 -0.60 -2.41
CA LEU A 117 15.55 -1.84 -3.09
C LEU A 117 17.00 -1.84 -3.60
N HIS A 118 17.47 -0.71 -4.11
CA HIS A 118 18.79 -0.59 -4.73
C HIS A 118 19.89 -0.64 -3.67
N ALA A 119 19.73 0.10 -2.57
CA ALA A 119 20.66 0.05 -1.46
C ALA A 119 20.67 -1.33 -0.80
N THR A 120 19.51 -2.00 -0.73
CA THR A 120 19.40 -3.38 -0.23
C THR A 120 20.16 -4.38 -1.09
N TYR A 121 20.03 -4.30 -2.43
CA TYR A 121 20.81 -5.15 -3.33
C TYR A 121 22.33 -4.93 -3.17
N ARG A 122 22.77 -3.67 -3.15
CA ARG A 122 24.19 -3.32 -2.96
C ARG A 122 24.73 -3.81 -1.61
N HIS A 123 23.96 -3.63 -0.53
CA HIS A 123 24.31 -4.09 0.81
C HIS A 123 24.55 -5.61 0.86
N ASN A 124 23.80 -6.37 0.06
CA ASN A 124 23.91 -7.82 -0.03
C ASN A 124 24.85 -8.29 -1.17
N SER A 125 25.64 -7.40 -1.77
CA SER A 125 26.56 -7.73 -2.89
C SER A 125 25.86 -8.35 -4.09
N LEU A 126 24.63 -7.89 -4.39
CA LEU A 126 23.84 -8.29 -5.54
C LEU A 126 23.78 -7.15 -6.56
N ASN A 127 23.64 -7.51 -7.84
CA ASN A 127 23.45 -6.57 -8.95
C ASN A 127 21.99 -6.58 -9.40
N LEU A 128 21.50 -5.43 -9.83
CA LEU A 128 20.22 -5.29 -10.52
C LEU A 128 20.43 -5.32 -12.04
N PRO A 129 19.52 -5.91 -12.82
CA PRO A 129 19.52 -5.71 -14.26
C PRO A 129 19.48 -4.22 -14.62
N GLY A 130 20.25 -3.78 -15.62
CA GLY A 130 20.45 -2.34 -15.90
C GLY A 130 19.19 -1.53 -16.26
N ARG A 131 18.09 -2.17 -16.68
CA ARG A 131 16.80 -1.48 -16.85
C ARG A 131 16.13 -1.17 -15.50
N MET A 132 16.25 -2.08 -14.54
CA MET A 132 15.72 -1.95 -13.19
C MET A 132 16.50 -0.92 -12.37
N GLU A 133 17.78 -0.67 -12.69
CA GLU A 133 18.58 0.38 -12.04
C GLU A 133 17.99 1.79 -12.20
N ARG A 134 17.21 2.03 -13.26
CA ARG A 134 16.62 3.35 -13.56
C ARG A 134 15.37 3.64 -12.73
N GLU A 135 14.77 2.61 -12.15
CA GLU A 135 13.49 2.72 -11.46
C GLU A 135 13.63 3.36 -10.09
N THR A 136 14.83 3.36 -9.49
CA THR A 136 15.10 3.93 -8.16
C THR A 136 14.00 3.53 -7.17
N GLU A 137 13.78 2.22 -7.10
CA GLU A 137 12.58 1.64 -6.53
C GLU A 137 12.67 1.52 -5.00
N HIS A 138 11.56 1.84 -4.36
CA HIS A 138 11.28 1.57 -2.97
C HIS A 138 10.04 0.68 -2.87
N VAL A 139 10.06 -0.21 -1.89
CA VAL A 139 8.95 -1.13 -1.64
C VAL A 139 8.46 -0.99 -0.22
N ALA A 140 7.16 -1.09 -0.01
CA ALA A 140 6.55 -1.10 1.31
C ALA A 140 5.48 -2.19 1.40
N LEU A 141 5.16 -2.64 2.62
CA LEU A 141 4.10 -3.64 2.82
C LEU A 141 2.72 -3.10 2.47
N ALA A 142 2.49 -1.84 2.82
CA ALA A 142 1.34 -1.05 2.42
C ALA A 142 1.71 0.44 2.39
N VAL A 143 1.02 1.21 1.55
CA VAL A 143 1.06 2.67 1.48
C VAL A 143 -0.24 3.22 2.06
N PRO A 144 -0.20 3.83 3.26
CA PRO A 144 -1.40 4.39 3.89
C PRO A 144 -1.95 5.56 3.09
N TYR A 145 -3.27 5.69 3.03
CA TYR A 145 -3.91 6.78 2.28
C TYR A 145 -3.54 8.16 2.81
N CYS A 146 -3.42 8.29 4.14
CA CYS A 146 -3.01 9.53 4.81
C CYS A 146 -1.63 10.04 4.38
N SER A 147 -0.80 9.19 3.78
CA SER A 147 0.52 9.54 3.25
C SER A 147 0.49 9.99 1.79
N ILE A 148 -0.66 9.90 1.10
CA ILE A 148 -0.77 10.30 -0.31
C ILE A 148 -0.97 11.80 -0.38
N LYS A 149 0.05 12.54 -0.80
CA LYS A 149 0.04 14.01 -0.83
C LYS A 149 -0.72 14.58 -2.02
N LYS A 150 -0.50 13.99 -3.20
CA LYS A 150 -1.09 14.47 -4.46
C LYS A 150 -1.48 13.30 -5.35
N ILE A 151 -2.51 13.52 -6.17
CA ILE A 151 -2.98 12.59 -7.18
C ILE A 151 -2.86 13.29 -8.54
N THR A 152 -2.17 12.69 -9.50
CA THR A 152 -2.02 13.22 -10.86
C THR A 152 -2.76 12.31 -11.82
N ILE A 153 -3.72 12.84 -12.57
CA ILE A 153 -4.51 12.11 -13.57
C ILE A 153 -4.39 12.84 -14.89
N ASN A 154 -3.79 12.22 -15.91
CA ASN A 154 -3.62 12.81 -17.24
C ASN A 154 -3.03 14.24 -17.20
N LYS A 155 -1.94 14.42 -16.42
CA LYS A 155 -1.24 15.70 -16.17
C LYS A 155 -2.04 16.75 -15.38
N LYS A 156 -3.24 16.44 -14.89
CA LYS A 156 -3.99 17.27 -13.95
C LYS A 156 -3.64 16.87 -12.52
N GLU A 157 -3.18 17.83 -11.73
CA GLU A 157 -2.99 17.62 -10.28
C GLU A 157 -4.32 17.79 -9.55
N VAL A 158 -4.63 16.82 -8.67
CA VAL A 158 -5.76 16.81 -7.75
C VAL A 158 -5.20 16.76 -6.34
N ASN A 159 -5.55 17.74 -5.53
CA ASN A 159 -5.13 17.78 -4.11
C ASN A 159 -5.90 16.71 -3.32
N ASN A 160 -5.19 15.94 -2.50
CA ASN A 160 -5.80 14.97 -1.60
C ASN A 160 -6.17 15.64 -0.26
N PRO A 161 -7.46 15.80 0.08
CA PRO A 161 -7.86 16.38 1.37
C PRO A 161 -7.59 15.45 2.56
N PHE A 162 -7.34 14.16 2.32
CA PHE A 162 -7.03 13.18 3.35
C PHE A 162 -5.52 13.03 3.61
N TYR A 163 -4.68 13.83 2.96
CA TYR A 163 -3.26 13.86 3.30
C TYR A 163 -3.04 14.45 4.71
N VAL A 164 -2.28 13.76 5.56
CA VAL A 164 -1.92 14.23 6.90
C VAL A 164 -0.44 14.62 6.91
N ALA A 165 -0.17 15.93 6.92
CA ALA A 165 1.18 16.47 6.91
C ALA A 165 1.85 16.36 8.28
N ILE A 166 2.52 15.23 8.53
CA ILE A 166 3.29 15.00 9.75
C ILE A 166 4.77 15.34 9.51
N SER A 167 5.31 16.25 10.32
CA SER A 167 6.73 16.60 10.29
C SER A 167 7.59 15.42 10.78
N SER A 168 8.78 15.27 10.22
CA SER A 168 9.71 14.17 10.53
C SER A 168 10.25 14.20 11.97
N ASP A 169 10.17 15.34 12.65
CA ASP A 169 10.52 15.52 14.05
C ASP A 169 9.37 15.21 15.03
N ASN A 170 8.13 15.03 14.53
CA ASN A 170 6.98 14.68 15.37
C ASN A 170 6.98 13.18 15.72
N GLN A 171 7.84 12.82 16.67
CA GLN A 171 8.03 11.44 17.13
C GLN A 171 6.77 10.85 17.79
N GLU A 172 5.91 11.68 18.36
CA GLU A 172 4.64 11.23 18.95
C GLU A 172 3.71 10.67 17.86
N ALA A 173 3.43 11.48 16.83
CA ALA A 173 2.59 11.06 15.71
C ALA A 173 3.18 9.85 14.98
N ILE A 174 4.49 9.83 14.74
CA ILE A 174 5.18 8.71 14.06
C ILE A 174 5.05 7.42 14.89
N LYS A 175 5.21 7.49 16.22
CA LYS A 175 5.10 6.32 17.10
C LYS A 175 3.67 5.79 17.20
N GLU A 176 2.68 6.67 17.30
CA GLU A 176 1.27 6.28 17.30
C GLU A 176 0.89 5.62 15.97
N PHE A 177 1.30 6.24 14.86
CA PHE A 177 1.06 5.67 13.54
C PHE A 177 1.77 4.33 13.32
N HIS A 178 2.97 4.15 13.87
CA HIS A 178 3.66 2.86 13.82
C HIS A 178 2.81 1.73 14.44
N GLY A 179 2.14 1.99 15.58
CA GLY A 179 1.21 1.03 16.19
C GLY A 179 0.05 0.69 15.25
N LEU A 180 -0.56 1.72 14.66
CA LEU A 180 -1.65 1.59 13.70
C LEU A 180 -1.24 0.83 12.43
N TYR A 181 -0.04 1.09 11.90
CA TYR A 181 0.51 0.39 10.74
C TYR A 181 0.75 -1.10 11.04
N CYS A 182 1.28 -1.43 12.22
CA CYS A 182 1.45 -2.82 12.64
C CYS A 182 0.10 -3.54 12.79
N GLN A 183 -0.91 -2.89 13.35
CA GLN A 183 -2.28 -3.42 13.41
C GLN A 183 -2.80 -3.67 12.01
N PHE A 184 -2.64 -2.70 11.10
CA PHE A 184 -3.08 -2.82 9.72
C PHE A 184 -2.43 -4.00 8.99
N VAL A 185 -1.10 -4.12 9.04
CA VAL A 185 -0.41 -5.26 8.41
C VAL A 185 -0.83 -6.60 9.02
N SER A 186 -1.08 -6.65 10.33
CA SER A 186 -1.57 -7.87 10.98
C SER A 186 -2.96 -8.27 10.46
N LEU A 187 -3.85 -7.30 10.21
CA LEU A 187 -5.15 -7.53 9.57
C LEU A 187 -4.99 -8.10 8.15
N LEU A 188 -4.15 -7.46 7.33
CA LEU A 188 -3.86 -7.92 5.97
C LEU A 188 -3.31 -9.35 5.96
N ARG A 189 -2.39 -9.64 6.88
CA ARG A 189 -1.82 -10.96 7.04
C ARG A 189 -2.87 -12.01 7.41
N ASN A 190 -3.73 -11.71 8.38
CA ASN A 190 -4.79 -12.63 8.79
C ASN A 190 -5.79 -12.87 7.65
N LYS A 191 -6.13 -11.83 6.89
CA LYS A 191 -7.01 -11.93 5.71
C LYS A 191 -6.51 -12.96 4.71
N TYR A 192 -5.24 -12.86 4.33
CA TYR A 192 -4.67 -13.70 3.28
C TYR A 192 -4.16 -15.06 3.76
N THR A 193 -4.06 -15.27 5.07
CA THR A 193 -3.74 -16.58 5.66
C THR A 193 -4.98 -17.35 6.14
N GLN A 194 -6.18 -16.76 6.03
CA GLN A 194 -7.45 -17.33 6.49
C GLN A 194 -7.42 -17.77 7.96
N LYS A 195 -6.67 -17.04 8.80
CA LYS A 195 -6.47 -17.37 10.22
C LYS A 195 -7.56 -16.86 11.15
N ILE A 196 -8.51 -16.07 10.64
CA ILE A 196 -9.60 -15.47 11.41
C ILE A 196 -10.93 -15.77 10.74
N ASP A 197 -11.97 -15.98 11.54
CA ASP A 197 -13.32 -16.08 11.01
C ASP A 197 -13.88 -14.70 10.62
N HIS A 198 -15.02 -14.71 9.93
CA HIS A 198 -15.62 -13.49 9.39
C HIS A 198 -16.07 -12.51 10.49
N HIS A 199 -16.52 -12.99 11.64
CA HIS A 199 -16.97 -12.10 12.72
C HIS A 199 -15.77 -11.39 13.35
N ASP A 200 -14.70 -12.13 13.61
CA ASP A 200 -13.45 -11.58 14.13
C ASP A 200 -12.79 -10.62 13.12
N GLU A 201 -12.85 -10.91 11.82
CA GLU A 201 -12.39 -9.99 10.76
C GLU A 201 -13.14 -8.66 10.81
N GLN A 202 -14.47 -8.69 10.93
CA GLN A 202 -15.28 -7.48 11.03
C GLN A 202 -14.98 -6.66 12.29
N LEU A 203 -14.86 -7.33 13.44
CA LEU A 203 -14.52 -6.64 14.68
C LEU A 203 -13.16 -5.95 14.57
N ALA A 204 -12.16 -6.66 14.06
CA ALA A 204 -10.81 -6.13 13.94
C ALA A 204 -10.70 -5.00 12.90
N LEU A 205 -11.51 -5.04 11.82
CA LEU A 205 -11.66 -3.93 10.88
C LEU A 205 -12.28 -2.69 11.53
N ARG A 206 -13.35 -2.85 12.34
CA ARG A 206 -13.96 -1.74 13.09
C ARG A 206 -12.98 -1.08 14.03
N GLU A 207 -12.22 -1.89 14.78
CA GLU A 207 -11.20 -1.40 15.71
C GLU A 207 -10.10 -0.62 14.99
N TYR A 208 -9.63 -1.12 13.84
CA TYR A 208 -8.64 -0.41 13.02
C TYR A 208 -9.20 0.91 12.48
N VAL A 209 -10.43 0.93 11.95
CA VAL A 209 -11.05 2.16 11.45
C VAL A 209 -11.22 3.18 12.57
N ALA A 210 -11.65 2.76 13.75
CA ALA A 210 -11.77 3.63 14.92
C ALA A 210 -10.42 4.26 15.28
N ALA A 211 -9.36 3.45 15.38
CA ALA A 211 -8.01 3.92 15.68
C ALA A 211 -7.46 4.87 14.58
N TYR A 212 -7.75 4.59 13.31
CA TYR A 212 -7.38 5.45 12.19
C TYR A 212 -8.09 6.80 12.24
N LEU A 213 -9.38 6.82 12.55
CA LEU A 213 -10.15 8.07 12.72
C LEU A 213 -9.68 8.87 13.94
N GLU A 214 -9.33 8.20 15.05
CA GLU A 214 -8.73 8.84 16.23
C GLU A 214 -7.37 9.48 15.91
N PHE A 215 -6.53 8.79 15.13
CA PHE A 215 -5.27 9.34 14.63
C PHE A 215 -5.51 10.64 13.85
N TYR A 216 -6.49 10.67 12.93
CA TYR A 216 -6.87 11.89 12.23
C TYR A 216 -7.36 12.98 13.19
N ALA A 217 -8.26 12.64 14.12
CA ALA A 217 -8.79 13.61 15.07
C ALA A 217 -7.70 14.31 15.89
N LYS A 218 -6.61 13.59 16.21
CA LYS A 218 -5.48 14.12 16.95
C LYS A 218 -4.48 14.88 16.09
N HIS A 219 -4.18 14.39 14.88
CA HIS A 219 -3.01 14.85 14.12
C HIS A 219 -3.29 15.58 12.81
N SER A 220 -4.53 15.57 12.30
CA SER A 220 -4.89 16.29 11.05
C SER A 220 -5.20 17.78 11.25
N GLY A 221 -5.18 18.26 12.50
CA GLY A 221 -5.46 19.66 12.83
C GLY A 221 -6.92 20.05 12.64
N ILE A 222 -7.15 21.35 12.37
CA ILE A 222 -8.51 21.93 12.25
C ILE A 222 -9.19 21.46 10.95
N ASP A 223 -8.42 21.13 9.92
CA ASP A 223 -8.90 20.78 8.58
C ASP A 223 -9.15 19.28 8.40
N ASN A 224 -9.51 18.55 9.47
CA ASN A 224 -9.80 17.12 9.40
C ASN A 224 -10.97 16.83 8.43
N PRO A 225 -10.74 16.16 7.29
CA PRO A 225 -11.80 15.90 6.31
C PRO A 225 -12.89 14.98 6.84
N PHE A 226 -12.60 14.12 7.84
CA PHE A 226 -13.57 13.21 8.43
C PHE A 226 -14.64 13.93 9.28
N ASN A 227 -14.35 15.15 9.75
CA ASN A 227 -15.28 15.98 10.51
C ASN A 227 -16.19 16.84 9.62
N ASN A 228 -16.00 16.79 8.30
CA ASN A 228 -16.81 17.54 7.34
C ASN A 228 -17.91 16.67 6.74
N THR A 229 -19.01 17.30 6.37
CA THR A 229 -20.02 16.66 5.51
C THR A 229 -19.46 16.48 4.10
N LEU A 230 -19.98 15.51 3.36
CA LEU A 230 -19.60 15.33 1.95
C LEU A 230 -19.91 16.59 1.12
N GLN A 231 -21.02 17.30 1.39
CA GLN A 231 -21.31 18.59 0.77
C GLN A 231 -20.22 19.63 1.07
N LYS A 232 -19.74 19.71 2.31
CA LYS A 232 -18.67 20.65 2.65
C LYS A 232 -17.36 20.31 1.94
N LEU A 233 -17.05 19.02 1.81
CA LEU A 233 -15.90 18.57 1.03
C LEU A 233 -16.02 18.90 -0.46
N VAL A 234 -17.24 18.91 -1.04
CA VAL A 234 -17.45 19.36 -2.44
C VAL A 234 -17.11 20.82 -2.60
N GLU A 235 -17.51 21.67 -1.65
CA GLU A 235 -17.21 23.11 -1.69
C GLU A 235 -15.69 23.37 -1.60
N LEU A 236 -14.99 22.62 -0.73
CA LEU A 236 -13.57 22.82 -0.45
C LEU A 236 -12.66 22.14 -1.49
N HIS A 237 -13.06 20.96 -1.98
CA HIS A 237 -12.25 20.09 -2.83
C HIS A 237 -13.07 19.52 -4.01
N PRO A 238 -13.63 20.39 -4.87
CA PRO A 238 -14.59 19.97 -5.90
C PRO A 238 -14.00 18.95 -6.89
N GLU A 239 -12.71 19.05 -7.22
CA GLU A 239 -12.07 18.13 -8.15
C GLU A 239 -11.91 16.72 -7.56
N PHE A 240 -11.45 16.63 -6.31
CA PHE A 240 -11.34 15.36 -5.60
C PHE A 240 -12.72 14.72 -5.43
N MET A 241 -13.70 15.50 -4.99
CA MET A 241 -15.05 15.01 -4.76
C MET A 241 -15.75 14.59 -6.05
N GLY A 242 -15.43 15.22 -7.19
CA GLY A 242 -15.91 14.80 -8.50
C GLY A 242 -15.52 13.36 -8.83
N TYR A 243 -14.27 12.97 -8.57
CA TYR A 243 -13.84 11.58 -8.72
C TYR A 243 -14.40 10.67 -7.63
N PHE A 244 -14.46 11.15 -6.38
CA PHE A 244 -15.04 10.39 -5.27
C PHE A 244 -16.48 9.94 -5.56
N PHE A 245 -17.35 10.82 -6.06
CA PHE A 245 -18.74 10.44 -6.36
C PHE A 245 -18.88 9.55 -7.60
N GLN A 246 -17.92 9.57 -8.52
CA GLN A 246 -17.88 8.59 -9.62
C GLN A 246 -17.62 7.18 -9.07
N SER A 247 -16.72 7.05 -8.11
CA SER A 247 -16.40 5.77 -7.46
C SER A 247 -17.41 5.36 -6.39
N ASN A 248 -18.14 6.30 -5.81
CA ASN A 248 -19.10 6.06 -4.73
C ASN A 248 -20.45 6.78 -5.01
N PRO A 249 -21.21 6.34 -6.03
CA PRO A 249 -22.38 7.09 -6.53
C PRO A 249 -23.60 7.11 -5.61
N GLN A 250 -23.65 6.24 -4.60
CA GLN A 250 -24.78 6.11 -3.67
C GLN A 250 -24.57 6.88 -2.35
N GLU A 251 -23.51 7.68 -2.25
CA GLU A 251 -23.14 8.35 -1.01
C GLU A 251 -23.98 9.61 -0.75
N PRO A 252 -24.72 9.68 0.37
CA PRO A 252 -25.57 10.83 0.69
C PRO A 252 -24.73 12.05 1.08
N GLN A 253 -24.95 13.17 0.40
CA GLN A 253 -24.11 14.38 0.55
C GLN A 253 -24.18 15.04 1.95
N ALA A 254 -25.25 14.79 2.71
CA ALA A 254 -25.48 15.38 4.02
C ALA A 254 -24.72 14.70 5.16
N ASP A 255 -24.27 13.45 4.96
CA ASP A 255 -23.59 12.67 6.00
C ASP A 255 -22.17 13.19 6.24
N LEU A 256 -21.66 13.02 7.47
CA LEU A 256 -20.26 13.24 7.78
C LEU A 256 -19.40 12.12 7.19
N MET A 257 -18.22 12.47 6.69
CA MET A 257 -17.32 11.48 6.10
C MET A 257 -16.90 10.41 7.12
N LYS A 258 -16.75 10.75 8.41
CA LYS A 258 -16.50 9.76 9.47
C LYS A 258 -17.64 8.74 9.64
N ASP A 259 -18.89 9.16 9.47
CA ASP A 259 -20.04 8.25 9.64
C ASP A 259 -20.07 7.24 8.50
N ARG A 260 -19.73 7.69 7.28
CA ARG A 260 -19.55 6.82 6.12
C ARG A 260 -18.40 5.84 6.31
N ALA A 261 -17.29 6.29 6.89
CA ALA A 261 -16.15 5.41 7.21
C ALA A 261 -16.53 4.30 8.21
N VAL A 262 -17.28 4.65 9.25
CA VAL A 262 -17.78 3.68 10.25
C VAL A 262 -18.73 2.67 9.60
N ILE A 263 -19.68 3.12 8.77
CA ILE A 263 -20.61 2.22 8.06
C ILE A 263 -19.85 1.28 7.10
N ALA A 264 -18.81 1.77 6.44
CA ALA A 264 -18.03 0.97 5.50
C ALA A 264 -17.11 -0.08 6.15
N SER A 265 -16.81 0.07 7.46
CA SER A 265 -15.81 -0.73 8.18
C SER A 265 -16.03 -2.25 8.07
N ASP A 266 -17.29 -2.70 8.05
CA ASP A 266 -17.65 -4.13 8.01
C ASP A 266 -17.32 -4.84 6.70
N ASP A 267 -17.20 -4.09 5.61
CA ASP A 267 -17.10 -4.61 4.25
C ASP A 267 -15.81 -4.16 3.55
N LEU A 268 -14.85 -3.58 4.28
CA LEU A 268 -13.68 -2.94 3.66
C LEU A 268 -12.94 -3.91 2.74
N PHE A 269 -12.55 -5.10 3.24
CA PHE A 269 -11.90 -6.11 2.41
C PHE A 269 -12.74 -6.54 1.21
N LYS A 270 -14.04 -6.75 1.41
CA LYS A 270 -14.94 -7.19 0.34
C LYS A 270 -15.06 -6.16 -0.79
N LYS A 271 -14.97 -4.87 -0.45
CA LYS A 271 -15.16 -3.75 -1.38
C LYS A 271 -13.85 -3.13 -1.86
N HIS A 272 -12.70 -3.53 -1.30
CA HIS A 272 -11.42 -2.95 -1.66
C HIS A 272 -10.94 -3.42 -3.04
N TYR A 273 -10.48 -2.48 -3.87
CA TYR A 273 -9.99 -2.77 -5.22
C TYR A 273 -8.95 -3.88 -5.22
N TYR A 274 -7.89 -3.75 -4.42
CA TYR A 274 -6.80 -4.74 -4.37
C TYR A 274 -7.25 -6.11 -3.87
N THR A 275 -8.24 -6.20 -2.98
CA THR A 275 -8.75 -7.52 -2.59
C THR A 275 -9.48 -8.18 -3.78
N GLN A 276 -10.32 -7.42 -4.49
CA GLN A 276 -11.05 -7.94 -5.64
C GLN A 276 -10.14 -8.29 -6.83
N SER A 277 -9.27 -7.36 -7.23
CA SER A 277 -8.41 -7.54 -8.41
C SER A 277 -7.35 -8.61 -8.21
N LEU A 278 -6.77 -8.73 -7.01
CA LEU A 278 -5.81 -9.79 -6.70
C LEU A 278 -6.48 -11.17 -6.64
N ASP A 279 -7.74 -11.26 -6.21
CA ASP A 279 -8.50 -12.52 -6.21
C ASP A 279 -8.93 -12.91 -7.65
N GLU A 280 -9.30 -11.96 -8.50
CA GLU A 280 -9.63 -12.18 -9.92
C GLU A 280 -8.41 -12.62 -10.75
N LEU A 281 -7.23 -12.06 -10.48
CA LEU A 281 -5.96 -12.40 -11.16
C LEU A 281 -5.55 -13.88 -10.99
N ILE A 282 -6.06 -14.55 -9.94
CA ILE A 282 -5.82 -15.97 -9.66
C ILE A 282 -6.84 -16.85 -10.39
N SER A 283 -8.06 -16.36 -10.56
CA SER A 283 -9.16 -17.12 -11.20
C SER A 283 -8.95 -17.33 -12.70
N HIS A 284 -8.15 -16.48 -13.36
CA HIS A 284 -8.08 -16.46 -14.83
C HIS A 284 -6.82 -17.06 -15.47
N ARG A 285 -5.76 -17.42 -14.74
CA ARG A 285 -4.62 -18.18 -15.32
C ARG A 285 -3.94 -19.04 -14.26
N ALA A 286 -3.65 -20.29 -14.60
CA ALA A 286 -2.50 -20.99 -14.02
C ALA A 286 -1.25 -20.23 -14.46
N LYS A 287 -0.87 -19.17 -13.74
CA LYS A 287 0.44 -18.55 -13.93
C LYS A 287 1.45 -19.55 -13.41
N GLU A 288 2.22 -20.16 -14.31
CA GLU A 288 3.46 -20.81 -13.90
C GLU A 288 4.31 -19.70 -13.27
N ALA A 289 4.54 -19.79 -11.96
CA ALA A 289 5.43 -18.87 -11.27
C ALA A 289 6.83 -19.09 -11.86
N VAL A 290 7.26 -18.17 -12.70
CA VAL A 290 8.61 -18.15 -13.26
C VAL A 290 9.45 -17.44 -12.21
N THR A 291 10.37 -18.18 -11.59
CA THR A 291 11.36 -17.56 -10.70
C THR A 291 12.44 -16.88 -11.52
N TYR A 292 13.28 -16.06 -10.90
CA TYR A 292 14.47 -15.50 -11.58
C TYR A 292 15.41 -16.57 -12.16
N TYR A 293 15.38 -17.80 -11.65
CA TYR A 293 16.15 -18.90 -12.24
C TYR A 293 15.58 -19.38 -13.58
N ASP A 294 14.29 -19.15 -13.79
CA ASP A 294 13.52 -19.60 -14.95
C ASP A 294 13.35 -18.47 -16.00
N ASP A 295 13.65 -17.21 -15.64
CA ASP A 295 13.60 -16.05 -16.54
C ASP A 295 15.02 -15.68 -17.03
N ASP A 296 15.29 -15.91 -18.31
CA ASP A 296 16.56 -15.60 -18.97
C ASP A 296 16.99 -14.12 -18.84
N TRP A 297 16.05 -13.21 -18.56
CA TRP A 297 16.32 -11.78 -18.35
C TRP A 297 16.64 -11.41 -16.89
N ALA A 298 16.15 -12.19 -15.93
CA ALA A 298 16.30 -11.95 -14.50
C ALA A 298 17.33 -12.90 -13.85
N LYS A 299 17.78 -13.92 -14.59
CA LYS A 299 18.77 -14.87 -14.11
C LYS A 299 20.06 -14.13 -13.73
N PRO A 300 20.54 -14.30 -12.49
CA PRO A 300 21.80 -13.70 -12.13
C PRO A 300 22.90 -14.32 -13.01
N ILE A 301 23.66 -13.45 -13.68
CA ILE A 301 24.86 -13.83 -14.42
C ILE A 301 25.94 -14.03 -13.34
N TYR A 302 25.86 -15.16 -12.66
CA TYR A 302 27.01 -15.74 -11.99
C TYR A 302 27.67 -16.64 -13.03
N ASP A 303 28.83 -16.21 -13.55
CA ASP A 303 29.86 -17.18 -13.93
C ASP A 303 30.41 -17.82 -12.65
#